data_AF-A0A4R5DTP5-F1
#
_entry.id   AF-A0A4R5DTP5-F1
#
_cell.length_a   1.000
_cell.length_b   1.000
_cell.length_c   1.000
_cell.angle_alpha   90.00
_cell.angle_beta   90.00
_cell.angle_gamma   90.00
#
_symmetry.space_group_name_H-M   'P 1'
#
loop_
_entity.id
_entity.type
_entity.pdbx_description
1 polymer ?
#
loop_
_entity_poly.entity_id
_entity_poly.type
_entity_poly.pdbx_seq_one_letter_code
_entity_poly.pdbx_strand_id
1 'polypeptide(L)'
;MKDSTDAPSQALGEIEPEHLARLSSYRTVGDGAAPGVWSGGDRPEWGHPGVRDGSVVYELWTAGAVLRTARAYAGLSQRELAERTGLAQSTIARIEAGRTVARWSVVFRCVLACELTFALLAPEGEVIGHEPLVVDRDAAGRRYPAHLRVRRVGRRSHWWRDKHNVPDLRRRVPRFTFDRRHRWDPPDPVLVRRRRRRQALRRLDS
;
A
#
# COMPACT_ATOMS: atom_id res chain seq x y z
N MET A 1 48.97 -2.03 8.12
CA MET A 1 48.80 -2.71 6.81
C MET A 1 47.51 -3.51 6.88
N LYS A 2 46.47 -2.96 6.24
CA LYS A 2 45.12 -3.46 5.91
C LYS A 2 44.25 -4.09 7.02
N ASP A 3 43.29 -3.24 7.43
CA ASP A 3 41.92 -3.58 7.81
C ASP A 3 41.24 -4.55 6.83
N SER A 4 40.40 -5.43 7.38
CA SER A 4 39.26 -6.01 6.68
C SER A 4 38.16 -6.25 7.70
N THR A 5 37.30 -5.23 7.86
CA THR A 5 36.00 -5.36 8.52
C THR A 5 34.96 -5.45 7.41
N ASP A 6 34.41 -6.66 7.22
CA ASP A 6 33.29 -6.92 6.32
C ASP A 6 32.05 -6.13 6.79
N ALA A 7 31.58 -5.23 5.92
CA ALA A 7 30.27 -4.61 6.01
C ALA A 7 29.19 -5.60 5.55
N PRO A 8 28.04 -5.74 6.22
CA PRO A 8 26.97 -6.56 5.68
C PRO A 8 26.24 -5.80 4.57
N SER A 9 26.50 -6.25 3.35
CA SER A 9 25.53 -6.63 2.33
C SER A 9 24.43 -5.62 1.99
N GLN A 10 24.70 -4.89 0.92
CA GLN A 10 23.75 -4.46 -0.11
C GLN A 10 22.64 -5.51 -0.35
N ALA A 11 21.37 -5.10 -0.26
CA ALA A 11 20.21 -5.69 -0.97
C ALA A 11 18.89 -4.96 -0.64
N LEU A 12 18.84 -3.66 -0.83
CA LEU A 12 17.63 -2.93 -1.22
C LEU A 12 18.13 -1.87 -2.19
N GLY A 13 17.72 -1.94 -3.46
CA GLY A 13 18.11 -0.93 -4.45
C GLY A 13 17.84 0.45 -3.86
N GLU A 14 18.89 1.28 -3.81
CA GLU A 14 18.83 2.63 -3.29
C GLU A 14 17.70 3.36 -4.03
N ILE A 15 16.62 3.66 -3.33
CA ILE A 15 15.60 4.56 -3.86
C ILE A 15 16.29 5.91 -3.92
N GLU A 16 16.51 6.40 -5.14
CA GLU A 16 17.21 7.64 -5.41
C GLU A 16 16.71 8.78 -4.50
N PRO A 17 17.60 9.59 -3.90
CA PRO A 17 17.26 10.64 -2.93
C PRO A 17 16.19 11.63 -3.42
N GLU A 18 16.05 11.86 -4.73
CA GLU A 18 15.00 12.73 -5.27
C GLU A 18 13.58 12.16 -5.15
N HIS A 19 13.43 10.84 -5.09
CA HIS A 19 12.14 10.22 -4.77
C HIS A 19 11.79 10.45 -3.29
N LEU A 20 12.78 10.47 -2.41
CA LEU A 20 12.60 10.75 -0.98
C LEU A 20 12.25 12.23 -0.74
N ALA A 21 12.95 13.15 -1.43
CA ALA A 21 12.66 14.58 -1.36
C ALA A 21 11.25 14.93 -1.89
N ARG A 22 10.74 14.20 -2.89
CA ARG A 22 9.36 14.35 -3.39
C ARG A 22 8.27 13.80 -2.48
N LEU A 23 8.60 12.87 -1.58
CA LEU A 23 7.67 12.32 -0.60
C LEU A 23 7.66 13.14 0.71
N SER A 24 8.69 13.97 0.96
CA SER A 24 8.82 14.84 2.12
C SER A 24 7.91 16.09 2.10
N SER A 25 7.17 16.36 1.01
CA SER A 25 6.42 17.61 0.83
C SER A 25 4.91 17.51 1.05
N TYR A 26 4.38 16.43 1.63
CA TYR A 26 2.92 16.30 1.80
C TYR A 26 2.38 17.17 2.95
N ARG A 27 1.78 18.31 2.61
CA ARG A 27 0.94 19.16 3.48
C ARG A 27 -0.53 18.72 3.40
N THR A 28 -1.28 18.82 4.50
CA THR A 28 -2.72 18.44 4.57
C THR A 28 -3.63 19.55 5.06
N VAL A 29 -4.86 19.58 4.53
CA VAL A 29 -6.05 20.30 5.04
C VAL A 29 -7.24 19.31 5.08
N GLY A 30 -8.15 19.49 6.05
CA GLY A 30 -9.15 18.52 6.53
C GLY A 30 -10.48 18.35 5.76
N ASP A 31 -11.47 17.88 6.54
CA ASP A 31 -12.91 17.71 6.30
C ASP A 31 -13.40 16.40 5.65
N GLY A 32 -12.86 15.25 6.10
CA GLY A 32 -13.31 13.91 5.68
C GLY A 32 -12.32 13.17 4.78
N ALA A 33 -11.13 13.75 4.59
CA ALA A 33 -9.93 13.08 4.11
C ALA A 33 -9.35 12.18 5.21
N ALA A 34 -8.64 11.11 4.82
CA ALA A 34 -7.81 10.32 5.75
C ALA A 34 -7.08 11.25 6.73
N PRO A 35 -6.98 10.91 8.03
CA PRO A 35 -6.15 11.68 8.95
C PRO A 35 -4.78 11.81 8.29
N GLY A 36 -4.36 13.06 8.08
CA GLY A 36 -3.14 13.36 7.37
C GLY A 36 -2.01 12.53 7.95
N VAL A 37 -1.21 11.89 7.08
CA VAL A 37 0.12 11.43 7.50
C VAL A 37 0.75 12.61 8.19
N TRP A 38 1.06 12.45 9.48
CA TRP A 38 1.44 13.56 10.35
C TRP A 38 2.53 14.40 9.67
N SER A 39 2.17 15.63 9.27
CA SER A 39 3.03 16.53 8.51
C SER A 39 3.83 17.46 9.43
N GLY A 40 4.06 17.07 10.69
CA GLY A 40 4.64 17.94 11.69
C GLY A 40 3.68 18.99 12.28
N GLY A 41 2.36 18.80 12.16
CA GLY A 41 1.36 19.64 12.83
C GLY A 41 1.19 19.30 14.32
N ASP A 42 -0.04 19.32 14.82
CA ASP A 42 -0.37 18.92 16.20
C ASP A 42 0.26 17.56 16.53
N ARG A 43 1.01 17.49 17.63
CA ARG A 43 1.61 16.23 18.09
C ARG A 43 0.50 15.20 18.28
N PRO A 44 0.64 13.97 17.77
CA PRO A 44 -0.27 12.91 18.14
C PRO A 44 -0.28 12.74 19.66
N GLU A 45 -1.44 12.40 20.24
CA GLU A 45 -1.57 12.10 21.68
C GLU A 45 -0.70 10.91 22.13
N TRP A 46 -0.23 10.10 21.17
CA TRP A 46 0.64 8.96 21.36
C TRP A 46 2.06 9.25 20.86
N GLY A 47 3.03 8.44 21.31
CA GLY A 47 4.45 8.59 20.97
C GLY A 47 5.27 9.13 22.14
N HIS A 48 6.50 9.56 21.87
CA HIS A 48 7.40 10.01 22.93
C HIS A 48 7.24 11.53 23.19
N PRO A 49 6.98 11.96 24.44
CA PRO A 49 6.83 13.39 24.77
C PRO A 49 8.11 14.20 24.52
N GLY A 50 9.26 13.53 24.43
CA GLY A 50 10.55 14.13 24.11
C GLY A 50 10.79 14.44 22.63
N VAL A 51 9.87 14.10 21.72
CA VAL A 51 9.98 14.45 20.29
C VAL A 51 9.84 15.96 20.14
N ARG A 52 10.93 16.66 19.82
CA ARG A 52 11.00 18.12 19.60
C ARG A 52 10.98 18.45 18.11
N ASP A 53 10.74 19.71 17.80
CA ASP A 53 10.96 20.22 16.44
C ASP A 53 12.42 19.93 16.01
N GLY A 54 12.60 19.46 14.77
CA GLY A 54 13.87 18.94 14.26
C GLY A 54 14.27 17.52 14.71
N SER A 55 13.43 16.80 15.46
CA SER A 55 13.68 15.38 15.75
C SER A 55 13.64 14.54 14.47
N VAL A 56 14.51 13.53 14.37
CA VAL A 56 14.48 12.58 13.25
C VAL A 56 13.21 11.74 13.35
N VAL A 57 12.34 11.88 12.34
CA VAL A 57 11.13 11.08 12.19
C VAL A 57 11.47 9.97 11.20
N TYR A 58 11.31 8.72 11.61
CA TYR A 58 11.56 7.59 10.74
C TYR A 58 10.36 7.37 9.83
N GLU A 59 10.60 7.45 8.53
CA GLU A 59 9.66 7.02 7.50
C GLU A 59 9.35 5.52 7.65
N LEU A 60 8.12 5.13 7.33
CA LEU A 60 7.63 3.75 7.46
C LEU A 60 8.12 2.83 6.32
N TRP A 61 9.40 2.94 5.94
CA TRP A 61 10.01 2.19 4.83
C TRP A 61 10.58 0.84 5.23
N THR A 62 10.83 0.63 6.53
CA THR A 62 11.36 -0.65 7.03
C THR A 62 10.32 -1.35 7.90
N ALA A 63 10.35 -2.68 7.89
CA ALA A 63 9.52 -3.49 8.78
C ALA A 63 9.76 -3.13 10.26
N GLY A 64 11.00 -2.81 10.63
CA GLY A 64 11.33 -2.40 11.99
C GLY A 64 10.70 -1.08 12.40
N ALA A 65 10.74 -0.07 11.53
CA ALA A 65 10.07 1.22 11.77
C ALA A 65 8.55 1.03 11.89
N VAL A 66 7.93 0.25 11.00
CA VAL A 66 6.50 -0.07 11.04
C VAL A 66 6.11 -0.74 12.37
N LEU A 67 6.86 -1.76 12.82
CA LEU A 67 6.56 -2.46 14.07
C LEU A 67 6.72 -1.54 15.29
N ARG A 68 7.79 -0.75 15.34
CA ARG A 68 8.02 0.19 16.45
C ARG A 68 6.90 1.22 16.53
N THR A 69 6.48 1.78 15.39
CA THR A 69 5.37 2.74 15.33
C THR A 69 4.06 2.10 15.75
N ALA A 70 3.75 0.91 15.24
CA ALA A 70 2.53 0.18 15.62
C ALA A 70 2.49 -0.17 17.11
N ARG A 71 3.63 -0.57 17.69
CA ARG A 71 3.75 -0.81 19.14
C ARG A 71 3.61 0.47 19.96
N ALA A 72 4.22 1.56 19.51
CA ALA A 72 4.13 2.85 20.20
C ALA A 72 2.68 3.36 20.23
N TYR A 73 1.95 3.19 19.14
CA TYR A 73 0.52 3.48 19.06
C TYR A 73 -0.30 2.63 20.04
N ALA A 74 -0.05 1.32 20.08
CA ALA A 74 -0.79 0.38 20.94
C ALA A 74 -0.30 0.31 22.39
N GLY A 75 0.77 1.02 22.75
CA GLY A 75 1.36 0.98 24.10
C GLY A 75 1.99 -0.37 24.49
N LEU A 76 2.48 -1.16 23.52
CA LEU A 76 2.97 -2.52 23.77
C LEU A 76 4.49 -2.63 23.85
N SER A 77 5.00 -3.43 24.78
CA SER A 77 6.39 -3.91 24.80
C SER A 77 6.64 -4.97 23.71
N GLN A 78 7.91 -5.28 23.44
CA GLN A 78 8.26 -6.39 22.53
C GLN A 78 7.76 -7.75 23.03
N ARG A 79 7.74 -7.96 24.35
CA ARG A 79 7.27 -9.21 24.97
C ARG A 79 5.75 -9.35 24.81
N GLU A 80 4.99 -8.29 25.08
CA GLU A 80 3.53 -8.32 24.91
C GLU A 80 3.13 -8.51 23.43
N LEU A 81 3.84 -7.87 22.50
CA LEU A 81 3.62 -8.13 21.08
C LEU A 81 3.96 -9.59 20.72
N ALA A 82 5.03 -10.14 21.28
CA ALA A 82 5.42 -11.55 21.08
C ALA A 82 4.30 -12.49 21.55
N GLU A 83 3.74 -12.25 22.73
CA GLU A 83 2.64 -13.01 23.31
C GLU A 83 1.38 -12.92 22.45
N ARG A 84 0.95 -11.71 22.05
CA ARG A 84 -0.23 -11.51 21.19
C ARG A 84 -0.06 -12.16 19.82
N THR A 85 1.15 -12.19 19.28
CA THR A 85 1.44 -12.73 17.96
C THR A 85 1.93 -14.18 17.99
N GLY A 86 2.11 -14.82 19.15
CA GLY A 86 2.72 -16.15 19.25
C GLY A 86 4.09 -16.26 18.57
N LEU A 87 4.83 -15.15 18.43
CA LEU A 87 6.20 -15.12 17.90
C LEU A 87 7.21 -15.14 19.05
N ALA A 88 8.44 -15.57 18.78
CA ALA A 88 9.52 -15.37 19.75
C ALA A 88 9.83 -13.87 19.89
N GLN A 89 10.00 -13.38 21.12
CA GLN A 89 10.40 -11.98 21.35
C GLN A 89 11.72 -11.62 20.63
N SER A 90 12.67 -12.56 20.55
CA SER A 90 13.93 -12.37 19.82
C SER A 90 13.73 -12.16 18.31
N THR A 91 12.64 -12.70 17.74
CA THR A 91 12.25 -12.44 16.34
C THR A 91 11.79 -11.01 16.17
N ILE A 92 10.96 -10.49 17.07
CA ILE A 92 10.53 -9.08 17.05
C ILE A 92 11.75 -8.17 17.20
N ALA A 93 12.64 -8.45 18.16
CA ALA A 93 13.85 -7.65 18.38
C ALA A 93 14.77 -7.61 17.14
N ARG A 94 14.95 -8.75 16.45
CA ARG A 94 15.74 -8.80 15.20
C ARG A 94 15.10 -8.01 14.06
N ILE A 95 13.77 -8.05 13.94
CA ILE A 95 13.04 -7.27 12.91
C ILE A 95 13.17 -5.77 13.20
N GLU A 96 12.93 -5.35 14.45
CA GLU A 96 13.03 -3.94 14.84
C GLU A 96 14.44 -3.36 14.69
N ALA A 97 15.46 -4.19 14.91
CA ALA A 97 16.85 -3.81 14.72
C ALA A 97 17.33 -3.93 13.26
N GLY A 98 16.46 -4.27 12.31
CA GLY A 98 16.82 -4.44 10.89
C GLY A 98 17.76 -5.61 10.60
N ARG A 99 17.94 -6.55 11.55
CA ARG A 99 18.85 -7.70 11.42
C ARG A 99 18.22 -8.87 10.68
N THR A 100 16.97 -8.75 10.22
CA THR A 100 16.26 -9.79 9.48
C THR A 100 15.23 -9.17 8.57
N VAL A 101 15.13 -9.66 7.33
CA VAL A 101 14.05 -9.33 6.40
C VAL A 101 12.79 -10.09 6.81
N ALA A 102 11.81 -9.38 7.37
CA ALA A 102 10.54 -9.97 7.75
C ALA A 102 9.67 -10.28 6.54
N ARG A 103 9.01 -11.44 6.55
CA ARG A 103 7.93 -11.72 5.58
C ARG A 103 6.77 -10.76 5.83
N TRP A 104 6.11 -10.32 4.76
CA TRP A 104 4.91 -9.47 4.86
C TRP A 104 3.85 -10.02 5.80
N SER A 105 3.63 -11.34 5.80
CA SER A 105 2.68 -11.99 6.71
C SER A 105 3.01 -11.78 8.19
N VAL A 106 4.29 -11.74 8.55
CA VAL A 106 4.75 -11.47 9.93
C VAL A 106 4.47 -10.02 10.28
N VAL A 107 4.78 -9.10 9.38
CA VAL A 107 4.52 -7.66 9.60
C VAL A 107 3.01 -7.42 9.77
N PHE A 108 2.18 -7.96 8.88
CA PHE A 108 0.71 -7.88 8.99
C PHE A 108 0.20 -8.43 10.32
N ARG A 109 0.70 -9.60 10.75
CA ARG A 109 0.30 -10.21 12.02
C ARG A 109 0.62 -9.30 13.21
N CYS A 110 1.80 -8.69 13.22
CA CYS A 110 2.18 -7.75 14.28
C CYS A 110 1.33 -6.48 14.28
N VAL A 111 1.08 -5.89 13.10
CA VAL A 111 0.27 -4.67 12.97
C VAL A 111 -1.17 -4.93 13.42
N LEU A 112 -1.77 -6.06 13.00
CA LEU A 112 -3.12 -6.44 13.44
C LEU A 112 -3.19 -6.71 14.95
N ALA A 113 -2.14 -7.29 15.56
CA ALA A 113 -2.07 -7.49 17.01
C ALA A 113 -1.96 -6.18 17.81
N CYS A 114 -1.56 -5.09 17.15
CA CYS A 114 -1.61 -3.72 17.66
C CYS A 114 -2.93 -3.00 17.33
N GLU A 115 -3.97 -3.72 16.87
CA GLU A 115 -5.28 -3.16 16.50
C GLU A 115 -5.22 -2.12 15.36
N LEU A 116 -4.18 -2.23 14.53
CA LEU A 116 -3.96 -1.41 13.35
C LEU A 116 -4.15 -2.24 12.08
N THR A 117 -4.35 -1.56 10.94
CA THR A 117 -4.42 -2.19 9.63
C THR A 117 -3.57 -1.45 8.60
N PHE A 118 -3.26 -2.11 7.50
CA PHE A 118 -2.61 -1.47 6.36
C PHE A 118 -3.65 -0.90 5.41
N ALA A 119 -3.33 0.28 4.87
CA ALA A 119 -4.04 0.86 3.75
C ALA A 119 -3.06 1.58 2.83
N LEU A 120 -3.39 1.64 1.54
CA LEU A 120 -2.70 2.54 0.62
C LEU A 120 -3.37 3.91 0.71
N LEU A 121 -2.58 4.95 0.99
CA LEU A 121 -3.06 6.32 0.95
C LEU A 121 -2.69 6.94 -0.40
N ALA A 122 -3.69 7.38 -1.14
CA ALA A 122 -3.46 8.19 -2.33
C ALA A 122 -3.06 9.62 -1.93
N PRO A 123 -2.25 10.33 -2.74
CA PRO A 123 -1.89 11.73 -2.48
C PRO A 123 -3.10 12.67 -2.30
N GLU A 124 -4.27 12.24 -2.80
CA GLU A 124 -5.52 12.99 -2.72
C GLU A 124 -6.32 12.73 -1.41
N GLY A 125 -5.77 11.94 -0.49
CA GLY A 125 -6.41 11.54 0.77
C GLY A 125 -7.31 10.30 0.69
N GLU A 126 -7.36 9.61 -0.46
CA GLU A 126 -8.15 8.39 -0.62
C GLU A 126 -7.47 7.21 0.08
N VAL A 127 -8.17 6.54 1.00
CA VAL A 127 -7.69 5.36 1.72
C VAL A 127 -8.19 4.09 1.03
N ILE A 128 -7.27 3.22 0.61
CA ILE A 128 -7.56 1.92 0.01
C ILE A 128 -7.15 0.83 1.00
N GLY A 129 -8.11 0.36 1.79
CA GLY A 129 -7.90 -0.69 2.80
C GLY A 129 -8.05 -2.13 2.28
N HIS A 130 -8.63 -2.32 1.09
CA HIS A 130 -8.84 -3.64 0.50
C HIS A 130 -8.70 -3.59 -1.02
N GLU A 131 -8.44 -4.76 -1.63
CA GLU A 131 -8.41 -4.90 -3.08
C GLU A 131 -9.82 -4.62 -3.66
N PRO A 132 -10.01 -3.60 -4.52
CA PRO A 132 -11.32 -3.27 -5.10
C PRO A 132 -11.54 -4.01 -6.42
N LEU A 133 -10.99 -5.21 -6.58
CA LEU A 133 -11.01 -5.98 -7.81
C LEU A 133 -11.95 -7.19 -7.69
N VAL A 134 -12.49 -7.61 -8.83
CA VAL A 134 -13.28 -8.85 -8.92
C VAL A 134 -12.36 -10.04 -8.64
N VAL A 135 -12.67 -10.76 -7.57
CA VAL A 135 -11.88 -11.92 -7.10
C VAL A 135 -12.22 -13.19 -7.90
N ASP A 136 -13.43 -13.26 -8.48
CA ASP A 136 -13.85 -14.32 -9.39
C ASP A 136 -12.85 -14.47 -10.56
N ARG A 137 -12.73 -15.70 -11.05
CA ARG A 137 -11.90 -16.00 -12.23
C ARG A 137 -12.71 -15.89 -13.51
N ASP A 138 -12.02 -15.54 -14.60
CA ASP A 138 -12.62 -15.55 -15.93
C ASP A 138 -12.98 -16.98 -16.38
N ALA A 139 -13.63 -17.11 -17.53
CA ALA A 139 -14.01 -18.42 -18.09
C ALA A 139 -12.80 -19.33 -18.44
N ALA A 140 -11.56 -18.84 -18.32
CA ALA A 140 -10.32 -19.58 -18.50
C ALA A 140 -9.52 -19.77 -17.19
N GLY A 141 -10.11 -19.46 -16.02
CA GLY A 141 -9.47 -19.63 -14.70
C GLY A 141 -8.48 -18.53 -14.31
N ARG A 142 -8.35 -17.47 -15.12
CA ARG A 142 -7.40 -16.38 -14.89
C ARG A 142 -8.02 -15.27 -14.05
N ARG A 143 -7.17 -14.45 -13.42
CA ARG A 143 -7.63 -13.19 -12.81
C ARG A 143 -8.02 -12.19 -13.92
N TYR A 144 -8.99 -11.35 -13.62
CA TYR A 144 -9.28 -10.21 -14.48
C TYR A 144 -8.10 -9.21 -14.48
N PRO A 145 -7.81 -8.54 -15.61
CA PRO A 145 -6.73 -7.54 -15.65
C PRO A 145 -7.01 -6.35 -14.72
N ALA A 146 -6.06 -6.04 -13.83
CA ALA A 146 -6.23 -5.01 -12.79
C ALA A 146 -6.40 -3.56 -13.31
N HIS A 147 -5.96 -3.29 -14.54
CA HIS A 147 -6.02 -1.96 -15.16
C HIS A 147 -7.23 -1.77 -16.09
N LEU A 148 -8.04 -2.81 -16.30
CA LEU A 148 -9.20 -2.76 -17.17
C LEU A 148 -10.48 -2.69 -16.36
N ARG A 149 -11.50 -2.06 -16.96
CA ARG A 149 -12.83 -2.01 -16.36
C ARG A 149 -13.49 -3.37 -16.46
N VAL A 150 -13.61 -4.04 -15.31
CA VAL A 150 -14.37 -5.28 -15.18
C VAL A 150 -15.83 -4.93 -14.87
N ARG A 151 -16.77 -5.56 -15.60
CA ARG A 151 -18.22 -5.35 -15.46
C ARG A 151 -18.96 -6.67 -15.50
N ARG A 152 -20.14 -6.72 -14.87
CA ARG A 152 -21.00 -7.91 -14.89
C ARG A 152 -21.49 -8.19 -16.32
N VAL A 153 -21.55 -9.46 -16.70
CA VAL A 153 -22.18 -9.89 -17.96
C VAL A 153 -23.69 -9.91 -17.74
N GLY A 154 -24.42 -9.01 -18.40
CA GLY A 154 -25.88 -8.98 -18.36
C GLY A 154 -26.52 -9.97 -19.33
N ARG A 155 -25.96 -10.09 -20.55
CA ARG A 155 -26.39 -10.99 -21.62
C ARG A 155 -25.17 -11.61 -22.29
N ARG A 156 -25.30 -12.80 -22.88
CA ARG A 156 -24.18 -13.52 -23.52
C ARG A 156 -23.43 -12.67 -24.56
N SER A 157 -24.15 -11.90 -25.39
CA SER A 157 -23.59 -10.99 -26.39
C SER A 157 -22.73 -9.85 -25.84
N HIS A 158 -22.81 -9.55 -24.54
CA HIS A 158 -21.98 -8.54 -23.90
C HIS A 158 -20.58 -9.05 -23.54
N TRP A 159 -20.35 -10.36 -23.62
CA TRP A 159 -19.05 -10.97 -23.43
C TRP A 159 -18.22 -10.81 -24.70
N TRP A 160 -17.03 -10.23 -24.58
CA TRP A 160 -16.17 -9.90 -25.74
C TRP A 160 -15.87 -11.12 -26.64
N ARG A 161 -15.84 -12.33 -26.07
CA ARG A 161 -15.56 -13.56 -26.83
C ARG A 161 -16.74 -14.02 -27.69
N ASP A 162 -17.97 -13.65 -27.33
CA ASP A 162 -19.15 -13.92 -28.16
C ASP A 162 -19.06 -13.18 -29.51
N LYS A 163 -18.48 -11.96 -29.50
CA LYS A 163 -18.23 -11.16 -30.71
C LYS A 163 -17.17 -11.74 -31.66
N HIS A 164 -16.32 -12.65 -31.17
CA HIS A 164 -15.29 -13.30 -32.00
C HIS A 164 -15.76 -14.63 -32.62
N ASN A 165 -17.07 -14.93 -32.53
CA ASN A 165 -17.70 -16.10 -33.14
C ASN A 165 -16.96 -17.43 -32.88
N VAL A 166 -16.33 -17.56 -31.71
CA VAL A 166 -15.59 -18.78 -31.33
C VAL A 166 -16.62 -19.80 -30.83
N PRO A 167 -16.95 -20.88 -31.59
CA PRO A 167 -18.15 -21.70 -31.36
C PRO A 167 -17.98 -22.72 -30.21
N ASP A 168 -17.26 -22.36 -29.14
CA ASP A 168 -17.09 -23.26 -28.00
C ASP A 168 -18.32 -23.15 -27.07
N LEU A 169 -19.42 -23.77 -27.51
CA LEU A 169 -20.72 -23.83 -26.82
C LEU A 169 -20.65 -24.49 -25.43
N ARG A 170 -19.51 -25.10 -25.07
CA ARG A 170 -19.31 -25.78 -23.78
C ARG A 170 -18.88 -24.87 -22.64
N ARG A 171 -18.38 -23.65 -22.93
CA ARG A 171 -17.96 -22.72 -21.87
C ARG A 171 -19.16 -21.96 -21.31
N ARG A 172 -19.37 -22.08 -19.99
CA ARG A 172 -20.31 -21.23 -19.26
C ARG A 172 -19.89 -19.76 -19.41
N VAL A 173 -20.86 -18.90 -19.71
CA VAL A 173 -20.66 -17.45 -19.77
C VAL A 173 -20.19 -16.99 -18.39
N PRO A 174 -19.05 -16.28 -18.29
CA PRO A 174 -18.55 -15.84 -16.99
C PRO A 174 -19.45 -14.76 -16.39
N ARG A 175 -19.50 -14.69 -15.06
CA ARG A 175 -20.28 -13.67 -14.32
C ARG A 175 -19.80 -12.25 -14.65
N PHE A 176 -18.52 -12.09 -14.95
CA PHE A 176 -17.90 -10.82 -15.27
C PHE A 176 -17.14 -10.87 -16.61
N THR A 177 -16.98 -9.72 -17.24
CA THR A 177 -16.17 -9.51 -18.44
C THR A 177 -15.43 -8.20 -18.30
N PHE A 178 -14.44 -7.97 -19.15
CA PHE A 178 -13.77 -6.69 -19.26
C PHE A 178 -13.76 -6.27 -20.73
N ASP A 179 -13.68 -4.96 -20.95
CA ASP A 179 -13.49 -4.41 -22.28
C ASP A 179 -11.99 -4.16 -22.48
N ARG A 180 -11.44 -4.69 -23.58
CA ARG A 180 -10.09 -4.33 -23.99
C ARG A 180 -10.15 -2.89 -24.46
N ARG A 181 -9.25 -2.03 -23.96
CA ARG A 181 -9.13 -0.67 -24.50
C ARG A 181 -8.78 -0.75 -25.98
N HIS A 182 -9.62 -0.16 -26.80
CA HIS A 182 -9.28 0.19 -28.17
C HIS A 182 -8.44 1.48 -28.16
N ARG A 183 -7.55 1.65 -29.14
CA ARG A 183 -6.70 2.85 -29.26
C ARG A 183 -7.50 4.16 -29.27
N TRP A 184 -8.73 4.09 -29.78
CA TRP A 184 -9.65 5.21 -29.95
C TRP A 184 -10.64 5.37 -28.79
N ASP A 185 -10.60 4.50 -27.79
CA ASP A 185 -11.49 4.63 -26.64
C ASP A 185 -11.15 5.91 -25.86
N PRO A 186 -12.17 6.67 -25.42
CA PRO A 186 -11.92 7.80 -24.56
C PRO A 186 -11.21 7.33 -23.27
N PRO A 187 -10.29 8.15 -22.71
CA PRO A 187 -9.64 7.82 -21.46
C PRO A 187 -10.66 7.58 -20.35
N ASP A 188 -10.38 6.62 -19.46
CA ASP A 188 -11.25 6.34 -18.32
C ASP A 188 -11.51 7.63 -17.51
N PRO A 189 -12.78 8.07 -17.37
CA PRO A 189 -13.10 9.35 -16.74
C PRO A 189 -12.73 9.40 -15.25
N VAL A 190 -12.62 8.25 -14.57
CA VAL A 190 -12.13 8.18 -13.18
C VAL A 190 -10.63 8.44 -13.15
N LEU A 191 -9.87 7.81 -14.04
CA LEU A 191 -8.41 8.03 -14.13
C LEU A 191 -8.07 9.46 -14.56
N VAL A 192 -8.86 10.04 -15.48
CA VAL A 192 -8.72 11.45 -15.88
C VAL A 192 -8.95 12.37 -14.68
N ARG A 193 -10.02 12.16 -13.91
CA ARG A 193 -10.31 12.94 -12.70
C ARG A 193 -9.20 12.84 -11.67
N ARG A 194 -8.71 11.63 -11.37
CA ARG A 194 -7.56 11.42 -10.47
C ARG A 194 -6.30 12.14 -10.96
N ARG A 195 -5.98 12.04 -12.26
CA ARG A 195 -4.83 12.75 -12.86
C ARG A 195 -4.97 14.27 -12.75
N ARG A 196 -6.14 14.84 -13.04
CA ARG A 196 -6.39 16.28 -12.91
C ARG A 196 -6.22 16.75 -11.47
N ARG A 197 -6.77 16.01 -10.50
CA ARG A 197 -6.61 16.31 -9.07
C ARG A 197 -5.15 16.28 -8.64
N ARG A 198 -4.36 15.29 -9.09
CA ARG A 198 -2.90 15.24 -8.88
C ARG A 198 -2.18 16.46 -9.43
N GLN A 199 -2.52 16.88 -10.64
CA GLN A 199 -1.91 18.07 -11.25
C GLN A 199 -2.26 19.34 -10.50
N ALA A 200 -3.49 19.47 -10.00
CA ALA A 200 -3.91 20.60 -9.19
C ALA A 200 -3.13 20.66 -7.85
N LEU A 201 -3.00 19.54 -7.14
CA LEU A 201 -2.22 19.46 -5.89
C LEU A 201 -0.76 19.88 -6.13
N ARG A 202 -0.10 19.35 -7.17
CA ARG A 202 1.28 19.72 -7.51
C ARG A 202 1.48 21.22 -7.80
N ARG A 203 0.46 21.90 -8.32
CA ARG A 203 0.51 23.34 -8.62
C ARG A 203 0.34 24.21 -7.38
N LEU A 204 -0.32 23.70 -6.34
CA LEU A 204 -0.42 24.40 -5.05
C LEU A 204 0.89 24.30 -4.25
N ASP A 205 1.73 23.31 -4.59
CA ASP A 205 3.03 23.05 -3.94
C ASP A 205 4.22 23.77 -4.63
N SER A 206 3.99 24.44 -5.77
CA SER A 206 5.01 25.19 -6.55
C SER A 206 4.88 26.69 -6.31
#